data_AF-A0A139RIB4-F1
#
_entry.id   AF-A0A139RIB4-F1
#
_cell.length_a   1.000
_cell.length_b   1.000
_cell.length_c   1.000
_cell.angle_alpha   90.00
_cell.angle_beta   90.00
_cell.angle_gamma   90.00
#
_symmetry.space_group_name_H-M   'P 1'
#
loop_
_entity.id
_entity.type
_entity.pdbx_description
1 polymer ?
#
loop_
_entity_poly.entity_id
_entity_poly.type
_entity_poly.pdbx_seq_one_letter_code
_entity_poly.pdbx_strand_id
1 'polypeptide(L)'
;MKLSEVVELVENHPDLHPYLDKILKKNKKTQVSYLESLNHLAYLLYLDGQEEMAKELLDRIIQVPFEGNYNTWTFVDSSLGLLAYLEREKENQVFVYKKLLLSPLEQGEKSTQKIRRRVHQRFLNGDSLEQKLAKIKQASSPESEMERRLLYLTDLLKIHLFIADSTCEETDIQTKIEENMEILKKYIKEHEIYSLFPFKG
;
A
#
# COMPACT_ATOMS: atom_id res chain seq x y z
N MET A 1 7.65 10.85 12.98
CA MET A 1 8.67 9.95 13.59
C MET A 1 9.72 9.61 12.56
N LYS A 2 10.97 9.39 12.94
CA LYS A 2 11.96 8.85 12.00
C LYS A 2 11.62 7.41 11.64
N LEU A 3 12.01 6.96 10.46
CA LEU A 3 11.79 5.58 10.03
C LEU A 3 12.39 4.55 11.01
N SER A 4 13.55 4.84 11.60
CA SER A 4 14.16 3.99 12.64
C SER A 4 13.27 3.82 13.88
N GLU A 5 12.59 4.88 14.32
CA GLU A 5 11.71 4.85 15.50
C GLU A 5 10.45 4.04 15.20
N VAL A 6 9.90 4.15 13.99
CA VAL A 6 8.76 3.33 13.56
C VAL A 6 9.12 1.86 13.50
N VAL A 7 10.31 1.52 12.97
CA VAL A 7 10.81 0.15 12.96
C VAL A 7 10.93 -0.42 14.38
N GLU A 8 11.54 0.33 15.30
CA GLU A 8 11.69 -0.10 16.70
C GLU A 8 10.32 -0.29 17.38
N LEU A 9 9.37 0.60 17.14
CA LEU A 9 8.01 0.49 17.66
C LEU A 9 7.28 -0.75 17.14
N VAL A 10 7.46 -1.09 15.87
CA VAL A 10 6.87 -2.29 15.25
C VAL A 10 7.54 -3.56 15.78
N GLU A 11 8.87 -3.57 15.90
CA GLU A 11 9.63 -4.71 16.45
C GLU A 11 9.34 -4.97 17.93
N ASN A 12 8.84 -3.99 18.68
CA ASN A 12 8.43 -4.18 20.07
C ASN A 12 6.95 -4.58 20.24
N HIS A 13 6.21 -4.76 19.14
CA HIS A 13 4.80 -5.13 19.19
C HIS A 13 4.63 -6.65 19.34
N PRO A 14 4.11 -7.16 20.48
CA PRO A 14 4.10 -8.59 20.78
C PRO A 14 3.31 -9.39 19.75
N ASP A 15 2.17 -8.87 19.30
CA ASP A 15 1.30 -9.59 18.36
C ASP A 15 1.85 -9.64 16.92
N LEU A 16 2.80 -8.75 16.58
CA LEU A 16 3.44 -8.75 15.26
C LEU A 16 4.65 -9.69 15.21
N HIS A 17 5.27 -10.01 16.36
CA HIS A 17 6.48 -10.86 16.43
C HIS A 17 6.39 -12.15 15.61
N PRO A 18 5.30 -12.95 15.65
CA PRO A 18 5.20 -14.19 14.89
C PRO A 18 5.35 -13.99 13.37
N TYR A 19 4.93 -12.83 12.86
CA TYR A 19 5.06 -12.46 11.45
C TYR A 19 6.42 -11.85 11.18
N LEU A 20 6.87 -10.91 12.01
CA LEU A 20 8.14 -10.22 11.81
C LEU A 20 9.32 -11.20 11.79
N ASP A 21 9.31 -12.24 12.62
CA ASP A 21 10.38 -13.24 12.67
C ASP A 21 10.49 -14.09 11.40
N LYS A 22 9.38 -14.23 10.65
CA LYS A 22 9.33 -14.99 9.41
C LYS A 22 9.75 -14.16 8.19
N ILE A 23 9.83 -12.84 8.30
CA ILE A 23 10.33 -11.98 7.21
C ILE A 23 11.78 -12.35 6.91
N LEU A 24 12.10 -12.60 5.64
CA LEU A 24 13.46 -12.96 5.23
C LEU A 24 14.46 -11.87 5.61
N LYS A 25 15.61 -12.26 6.18
CA LYS A 25 16.67 -11.31 6.59
C LYS A 25 17.08 -10.35 5.47
N LYS A 26 17.09 -10.80 4.21
CA LYS A 26 17.40 -9.96 3.04
C LYS A 26 16.41 -8.80 2.88
N ASN A 27 15.15 -9.00 3.25
CA ASN A 27 14.09 -8.00 3.17
C ASN A 27 14.15 -7.01 4.35
N LYS A 28 14.83 -7.36 5.45
CA LYS A 28 15.12 -6.44 6.57
C LYS A 28 16.45 -5.69 6.45
N LYS A 29 17.21 -5.87 5.37
CA LYS A 29 18.60 -5.39 5.27
C LYS A 29 18.75 -3.88 5.39
N THR A 30 17.79 -3.13 4.86
CA THR A 30 17.75 -1.67 4.93
C THR A 30 16.45 -1.21 5.54
N GLN A 31 16.41 -0.01 6.11
CA GLN A 31 15.16 0.54 6.63
C GLN A 31 14.08 0.68 5.54
N VAL A 32 14.48 0.99 4.30
CA VAL A 32 13.55 1.13 3.17
C VAL A 32 12.98 -0.23 2.76
N SER A 33 13.82 -1.27 2.61
CA SER A 33 13.35 -2.62 2.30
C SER A 33 12.50 -3.20 3.43
N TYR A 34 12.80 -2.84 4.68
CA TYR A 34 11.98 -3.28 5.80
C TYR A 34 10.63 -2.55 5.80
N LEU A 35 10.60 -1.24 5.52
CA LEU A 35 9.35 -0.50 5.34
C LEU A 35 8.46 -1.08 4.24
N GLU A 36 9.05 -1.47 3.12
CA GLU A 36 8.35 -2.21 2.05
C GLU A 36 7.76 -3.52 2.55
N SER A 37 8.53 -4.28 3.33
CA SER A 37 8.08 -5.54 3.92
C SER A 37 6.93 -5.34 4.90
N LEU A 38 7.00 -4.31 5.75
CA LEU A 38 5.94 -3.96 6.70
C LEU A 38 4.67 -3.49 5.98
N ASN A 39 4.82 -2.72 4.91
CA ASN A 39 3.69 -2.33 4.06
C ASN A 39 3.00 -3.54 3.43
N HIS A 40 3.75 -4.46 2.82
CA HIS A 40 3.19 -5.69 2.25
C HIS A 40 2.55 -6.57 3.33
N LEU A 41 3.19 -6.69 4.50
CA LEU A 41 2.63 -7.42 5.63
C LEU A 41 1.26 -6.86 6.05
N ALA A 42 1.10 -5.53 6.12
CA ALA A 42 -0.20 -4.93 6.47
C ALA A 42 -1.32 -5.31 5.47
N TYR A 43 -1.01 -5.32 4.17
CA TYR A 43 -1.96 -5.79 3.16
C TYR A 43 -2.27 -7.29 3.33
N LEU A 44 -1.26 -8.13 3.55
CA LEU A 44 -1.46 -9.57 3.75
C LEU A 44 -2.28 -9.86 5.00
N LEU A 45 -2.03 -9.19 6.12
CA LEU A 45 -2.81 -9.31 7.36
C LEU A 45 -4.28 -8.96 7.11
N TYR A 46 -4.55 -7.84 6.43
CA TYR A 46 -5.91 -7.46 6.10
C TYR A 46 -6.61 -8.51 5.20
N LEU A 47 -5.92 -9.00 4.17
CA LEU A 47 -6.46 -10.01 3.26
C LEU A 47 -6.66 -11.38 3.95
N ASP A 48 -5.85 -11.69 4.97
CA ASP A 48 -5.98 -12.87 5.83
C ASP A 48 -7.06 -12.73 6.90
N GLY A 49 -7.77 -11.59 6.96
CA GLY A 49 -8.85 -11.33 7.91
C GLY A 49 -8.39 -10.77 9.25
N GLN A 50 -7.12 -10.39 9.38
CA GLN A 50 -6.54 -9.78 10.58
C GLN A 50 -6.56 -8.25 10.51
N GLU A 51 -7.76 -7.69 10.36
CA GLU A 51 -7.96 -6.27 10.09
C GLU A 51 -7.41 -5.35 11.19
N GLU A 52 -7.64 -5.66 12.46
CA GLU A 52 -7.18 -4.82 13.58
C GLU A 52 -5.64 -4.78 13.65
N MET A 53 -4.98 -5.94 13.48
CA MET A 53 -3.52 -6.00 13.43
C MET A 53 -2.94 -5.25 12.22
N ALA A 54 -3.62 -5.32 11.08
CA ALA A 54 -3.26 -4.52 9.91
C ALA A 54 -3.36 -3.01 10.21
N LYS A 55 -4.44 -2.55 10.85
CA LYS A 55 -4.59 -1.14 11.25
C LYS A 55 -3.50 -0.68 12.22
N GLU A 56 -3.20 -1.47 13.25
CA GLU A 56 -2.14 -1.14 14.22
C GLU A 56 -0.77 -0.98 13.54
N LEU A 57 -0.45 -1.85 12.58
CA LEU A 57 0.78 -1.74 11.80
C LEU A 57 0.76 -0.50 10.89
N LEU A 58 -0.36 -0.24 10.21
CA LEU A 58 -0.52 0.93 9.34
C LEU A 58 -0.39 2.24 10.13
N ASP A 59 -1.03 2.35 11.29
CA ASP A 59 -0.99 3.53 12.17
C ASP A 59 0.43 3.93 12.57
N ARG A 60 1.33 2.95 12.68
CA ARG A 60 2.76 3.16 12.94
C ARG A 60 3.50 3.58 11.67
N ILE A 61 3.28 2.89 10.54
CA ILE A 61 3.91 3.19 9.25
C ILE A 61 3.63 4.63 8.81
N ILE A 62 2.38 5.10 8.96
CA ILE A 62 1.98 6.44 8.49
C ILE A 62 2.61 7.59 9.27
N GLN A 63 3.27 7.32 10.40
CA GLN A 63 3.99 8.33 11.19
C GLN A 63 5.32 8.75 10.54
N VAL A 64 5.78 8.06 9.49
CA VAL A 64 6.99 8.41 8.74
C VAL A 64 6.69 9.61 7.82
N PRO A 65 7.30 10.79 8.06
CA PRO A 65 7.03 11.98 7.27
C PRO A 65 7.66 11.87 5.88
N PHE A 66 7.17 12.68 4.95
CA PHE A 66 7.80 12.85 3.65
C PHE A 66 9.03 13.76 3.75
N GLU A 67 10.22 13.21 3.50
CA GLU A 67 11.51 13.92 3.56
C GLU A 67 12.11 14.17 2.16
N GLY A 68 11.26 14.28 1.12
CA GLY A 68 11.71 14.56 -0.26
C GLY A 68 12.05 13.31 -1.10
N ASN A 69 12.01 12.11 -0.53
CA ASN A 69 12.31 10.86 -1.23
C ASN A 69 11.04 10.03 -1.49
N TYR A 70 10.51 10.12 -2.72
CA TYR A 70 9.33 9.35 -3.15
C TYR A 70 9.56 7.84 -3.18
N ASN A 71 10.79 7.37 -3.44
CA ASN A 71 11.08 5.93 -3.49
C ASN A 71 10.91 5.27 -2.12
N THR A 72 11.26 5.98 -1.05
CA THR A 72 11.01 5.50 0.32
C THR A 72 9.56 5.73 0.72
N TRP A 73 9.02 6.91 0.42
CA TRP A 73 7.69 7.29 0.90
C TRP A 73 6.54 6.62 0.15
N THR A 74 6.80 5.97 -0.99
CA THR A 74 5.77 5.20 -1.72
C THR A 74 5.09 4.11 -0.87
N PHE A 75 5.81 3.54 0.12
CA PHE A 75 5.26 2.54 1.03
C PHE A 75 4.40 3.17 2.13
N VAL A 76 4.72 4.41 2.53
CA VAL A 76 3.86 5.20 3.43
C VAL A 76 2.60 5.63 2.70
N ASP A 77 2.74 6.08 1.45
CA ASP A 77 1.65 6.46 0.55
C ASP A 77 0.65 5.30 0.35
N SER A 78 1.15 4.09 0.03
CA SER A 78 0.28 2.92 -0.14
C SER A 78 -0.33 2.43 1.17
N SER A 79 0.36 2.61 2.32
CA SER A 79 -0.21 2.36 3.65
C SER A 79 -1.34 3.32 4.00
N LEU A 80 -1.20 4.62 3.71
CA LEU A 80 -2.28 5.60 3.86
C LEU A 80 -3.50 5.22 3.00
N GLY A 81 -3.27 4.73 1.78
CA GLY A 81 -4.35 4.24 0.90
C GLY A 81 -5.14 3.08 1.51
N LEU A 82 -4.46 2.06 2.06
CA LEU A 82 -5.14 0.95 2.74
C LEU A 82 -5.86 1.42 4.00
N LEU A 83 -5.20 2.19 4.86
CA LEU A 83 -5.80 2.66 6.10
C LEU A 83 -7.06 3.51 5.85
N ALA A 84 -7.02 4.40 4.84
CA ALA A 84 -8.17 5.18 4.44
C ALA A 84 -9.34 4.30 3.92
N TYR A 85 -9.05 3.19 3.26
CA TYR A 85 -10.06 2.23 2.84
C TYR A 85 -10.68 1.47 4.02
N LEU A 86 -9.86 1.05 4.98
CA LEU A 86 -10.33 0.37 6.21
C LEU A 86 -11.16 1.30 7.10
N GLU A 87 -10.83 2.59 7.10
CA GLU A 87 -11.52 3.61 7.90
C GLU A 87 -12.48 4.48 7.09
N ARG A 88 -12.97 4.00 5.94
CA ARG A 88 -13.81 4.78 5.01
C ARG A 88 -15.08 5.37 5.63
N GLU A 89 -15.61 4.76 6.69
CA GLU A 89 -16.77 5.26 7.45
C GLU A 89 -16.41 6.44 8.39
N LYS A 90 -15.12 6.69 8.65
CA LYS A 90 -14.62 7.77 9.51
C LYS A 90 -14.19 8.98 8.68
N GLU A 91 -15.16 9.71 8.10
CA GLU A 91 -14.90 10.81 7.15
C GLU A 91 -13.82 11.82 7.60
N ASN A 92 -13.87 12.26 8.86
CA ASN A 92 -12.89 13.20 9.41
C ASN A 92 -11.46 12.67 9.36
N GLN A 93 -11.29 11.37 9.63
CA GLN A 93 -9.99 10.72 9.64
C GLN A 93 -9.48 10.47 8.21
N VAL A 94 -10.37 10.03 7.31
CA VAL A 94 -10.07 9.88 5.88
C VAL A 94 -9.61 11.22 5.27
N PHE A 95 -10.24 12.33 5.66
CA PHE A 95 -9.82 13.67 5.24
C PHE A 95 -8.40 14.03 5.69
N VAL A 96 -8.00 13.62 6.90
CA VAL A 96 -6.61 13.77 7.38
C VAL A 96 -5.65 12.97 6.49
N TYR A 97 -5.97 11.71 6.17
CA TYR A 97 -5.13 10.87 5.30
C TYR A 97 -4.99 11.46 3.89
N LYS A 98 -6.08 11.98 3.30
CA LYS A 98 -6.03 12.68 2.01
C LYS A 98 -5.08 13.88 2.05
N LYS A 99 -5.15 14.70 3.12
CA LYS A 99 -4.21 15.83 3.29
C LYS A 99 -2.76 15.39 3.38
N LEU A 100 -2.49 14.31 4.12
CA LEU A 100 -1.14 13.74 4.20
C LEU A 100 -0.64 13.28 2.83
N LEU A 101 -1.47 12.58 2.04
CA LEU A 101 -1.16 12.13 0.68
C LEU A 101 -0.89 13.27 -0.31
N LEU A 102 -1.60 14.39 -0.17
CA LEU A 102 -1.42 15.55 -1.05
C LEU A 102 -0.23 16.44 -0.62
N SER A 103 0.20 16.37 0.64
CA SER A 103 1.26 17.24 1.18
C SER A 103 2.59 17.22 0.40
N PRO A 104 3.09 16.09 -0.15
CA PRO A 104 4.31 16.09 -0.96
C PRO A 104 4.17 16.88 -2.26
N LEU A 105 2.95 16.98 -2.81
CA LEU A 105 2.69 17.68 -4.08
C LEU A 105 2.89 19.20 -3.94
N GLU A 106 2.78 19.71 -2.72
CA GLU A 106 2.88 21.14 -2.39
C GLU A 106 4.29 21.58 -2.01
N GLN A 107 5.25 20.67 -1.88
CA GLN A 107 6.63 21.02 -1.52
C GLN A 107 7.45 21.51 -2.73
N GLY A 108 8.31 22.51 -2.50
CA GLY A 108 9.25 23.04 -3.50
C GLY A 108 8.69 24.20 -4.33
N GLU A 109 9.34 24.48 -5.46
CA GLU A 109 8.96 25.59 -6.35
C GLU A 109 7.66 25.31 -7.12
N LYS A 110 6.98 26.38 -7.57
CA LYS A 110 5.72 26.28 -8.35
C LYS A 110 5.83 25.39 -9.58
N SER A 111 6.98 25.40 -10.26
CA SER A 111 7.28 24.55 -11.42
C SER A 111 7.30 23.07 -11.04
N THR A 112 7.97 22.72 -9.94
CA THR A 112 8.03 21.37 -9.37
C THR A 112 6.66 20.89 -8.90
N GLN A 113 5.91 21.73 -8.19
CA GLN A 113 4.54 21.43 -7.76
C GLN A 113 3.64 21.11 -8.97
N LYS A 114 3.72 21.90 -10.05
CA LYS A 114 2.95 21.67 -11.28
C LYS A 114 3.27 20.32 -11.93
N ILE A 115 4.53 19.92 -11.96
CA ILE A 115 4.95 18.61 -12.47
C ILE A 115 4.38 17.49 -11.59
N ARG A 116 4.53 17.60 -10.27
CA ARG A 116 4.03 16.60 -9.32
C ARG A 116 2.51 16.41 -9.40
N ARG A 117 1.75 17.51 -9.44
CA ARG A 117 0.29 17.45 -9.62
C ARG A 117 -0.10 16.80 -10.94
N ARG A 118 0.63 17.06 -12.04
CA ARG A 118 0.38 16.37 -13.33
C ARG A 118 0.68 14.87 -13.26
N VAL A 119 1.76 14.47 -12.59
CA VAL A 119 2.07 13.04 -12.37
C VAL A 119 0.99 12.38 -11.53
N HIS A 120 0.56 13.02 -10.45
CA HIS A 120 -0.52 12.54 -9.59
C HIS A 120 -1.84 12.41 -10.36
N GLN A 121 -2.21 13.40 -11.18
CA GLN A 121 -3.44 13.34 -11.96
C GLN A 121 -3.45 12.18 -12.96
N ARG A 122 -2.33 11.93 -13.67
CA ARG A 122 -2.20 10.78 -14.57
C ARG A 122 -2.35 9.45 -13.83
N PHE A 123 -1.81 9.37 -12.62
CA PHE A 123 -2.01 8.21 -11.77
C PHE A 123 -3.50 8.05 -11.40
N LEU A 124 -4.16 9.12 -10.96
CA LEU A 124 -5.58 9.09 -10.60
C LEU A 124 -6.48 8.71 -11.77
N ASN A 125 -6.14 9.16 -12.98
CA ASN A 125 -6.86 8.83 -14.22
C ASN A 125 -6.64 7.38 -14.69
N GLY A 126 -5.82 6.60 -13.97
CA GLY A 126 -5.64 5.19 -14.25
C GLY A 126 -4.72 4.90 -15.45
N ASP A 127 -3.91 5.86 -15.90
CA ASP A 127 -3.04 5.74 -17.10
C ASP A 127 -2.16 4.46 -17.10
N SER A 128 -1.84 3.91 -15.92
CA SER A 128 -1.01 2.71 -15.77
C SER A 128 -1.77 1.40 -15.50
N LEU A 129 -3.10 1.45 -15.30
CA LEU A 129 -3.88 0.29 -14.86
C LEU A 129 -3.88 -0.83 -15.91
N GLU A 130 -4.08 -0.50 -17.19
CA GLU A 130 -4.07 -1.49 -18.27
C GLU A 130 -2.71 -2.20 -18.39
N GLN A 131 -1.62 -1.44 -18.26
CA GLN A 131 -0.27 -2.00 -18.30
C GLN A 131 -0.02 -2.93 -17.10
N LYS A 132 -0.48 -2.56 -15.90
CA LYS A 132 -0.37 -3.42 -14.72
C LYS A 132 -1.19 -4.70 -14.89
N LEU A 133 -2.41 -4.61 -15.43
CA LEU A 133 -3.26 -5.77 -15.70
C LEU A 133 -2.63 -6.71 -16.75
N ALA A 134 -2.02 -6.16 -17.81
CA ALA A 134 -1.29 -6.95 -18.79
C ALA A 134 -0.12 -7.72 -18.14
N LYS A 135 0.62 -7.09 -17.22
CA LYS A 135 1.70 -7.74 -16.46
C LYS A 135 1.21 -8.83 -15.52
N ILE A 136 0.03 -8.67 -14.91
CA ILE A 136 -0.60 -9.72 -14.10
C ILE A 136 -0.90 -10.94 -14.99
N LYS A 137 -1.53 -10.73 -16.15
CA LYS A 137 -1.86 -11.81 -17.10
C LYS A 137 -0.63 -12.53 -17.68
N GLN A 138 0.53 -11.86 -17.68
CA GLN A 138 1.80 -12.40 -18.18
C GLN A 138 2.69 -12.97 -17.06
N ALA A 139 2.19 -13.08 -15.82
CA ALA A 139 2.96 -13.62 -14.71
C ALA A 139 3.40 -15.06 -14.97
N SER A 140 4.66 -15.36 -14.66
CA SER A 140 5.27 -16.68 -14.91
C SER A 140 4.93 -17.73 -13.85
N SER A 141 4.35 -17.32 -12.72
CA SER A 141 3.93 -18.20 -11.64
C SER A 141 2.76 -17.58 -10.87
N PRO A 142 1.97 -18.40 -10.13
CA PRO A 142 0.92 -17.90 -9.25
C PRO A 142 1.44 -16.87 -8.23
N GLU A 143 2.59 -17.10 -7.61
CA GLU A 143 3.20 -16.13 -6.67
C GLU A 143 3.47 -14.79 -7.33
N SER A 144 4.08 -14.79 -8.53
CA SER A 144 4.37 -13.56 -9.25
C SER A 144 3.08 -12.84 -9.68
N GLU A 145 2.02 -13.59 -9.99
CA GLU A 145 0.70 -13.01 -10.25
C GLU A 145 0.17 -12.30 -9.01
N MET A 146 0.21 -12.95 -7.85
CA MET A 146 -0.30 -12.41 -6.58
C MET A 146 0.48 -11.18 -6.12
N GLU A 147 1.81 -11.18 -6.24
CA GLU A 147 2.64 -10.01 -5.95
C GLU A 147 2.25 -8.81 -6.83
N ARG A 148 2.02 -9.05 -8.13
CA ARG A 148 1.57 -8.00 -9.07
C ARG A 148 0.15 -7.54 -8.76
N ARG A 149 -0.73 -8.44 -8.33
CA ARG A 149 -2.09 -8.11 -7.89
C ARG A 149 -2.09 -7.27 -6.62
N LEU A 150 -1.16 -7.49 -5.70
CA LEU A 150 -1.02 -6.65 -4.52
C LEU A 150 -0.64 -5.21 -4.91
N LEU A 151 0.35 -5.04 -5.79
CA LEU A 151 0.74 -3.73 -6.35
C LEU A 151 -0.33 -3.09 -7.24
N TYR A 152 -1.29 -3.87 -7.71
CA TYR A 152 -2.46 -3.37 -8.43
C TYR A 152 -3.52 -2.88 -7.46
N LEU A 153 -3.75 -3.63 -6.37
CA LEU A 153 -4.65 -3.25 -5.29
C LEU A 153 -4.24 -1.90 -4.68
N THR A 154 -2.95 -1.68 -4.42
CA THR A 154 -2.45 -0.40 -3.88
C THR A 154 -2.87 0.79 -4.75
N ASP A 155 -2.83 0.63 -6.08
CA ASP A 155 -3.21 1.69 -7.01
C ASP A 155 -4.72 1.92 -7.01
N LEU A 156 -5.49 0.83 -7.09
CA LEU A 156 -6.94 0.89 -7.09
C LEU A 156 -7.47 1.57 -5.83
N LEU A 157 -6.93 1.22 -4.65
CA LEU A 157 -7.34 1.84 -3.38
C LEU A 157 -7.07 3.35 -3.37
N LYS A 158 -5.93 3.78 -3.92
CA LYS A 158 -5.62 5.21 -4.01
C LYS A 158 -6.49 5.93 -5.02
N ILE A 159 -6.78 5.33 -6.18
CA ILE A 159 -7.70 5.90 -7.17
C ILE A 159 -9.10 6.03 -6.57
N HIS A 160 -9.61 4.98 -5.91
CA HIS A 160 -10.88 4.99 -5.20
C HIS A 160 -10.94 6.10 -4.14
N LEU A 161 -9.88 6.27 -3.35
CA LEU A 161 -9.82 7.33 -2.34
C LEU A 161 -10.01 8.73 -2.94
N PHE A 162 -9.51 8.98 -4.15
CA PHE A 162 -9.60 10.26 -4.87
C PHE A 162 -10.53 10.16 -6.09
N ILE A 163 -11.58 9.33 -6.03
CA ILE A 163 -12.42 9.06 -7.20
C ILE A 163 -13.08 10.33 -7.76
N ALA A 164 -13.44 11.29 -6.91
CA ALA A 164 -14.00 12.58 -7.31
C ALA A 164 -13.03 13.45 -8.14
N ASP A 165 -11.72 13.20 -8.02
CA ASP A 165 -10.67 13.88 -8.78
C ASP A 165 -10.16 13.02 -9.96
N SER A 166 -10.73 11.83 -10.17
CA SER A 166 -10.34 10.87 -11.21
C SER A 166 -11.27 10.95 -12.42
N THR A 167 -10.78 10.51 -13.59
CA THR A 167 -11.61 10.23 -14.78
C THR A 167 -12.13 8.80 -14.83
N CYS A 168 -11.78 7.95 -13.86
CA CYS A 168 -12.26 6.57 -13.79
C CYS A 168 -13.68 6.53 -13.22
N GLU A 169 -14.47 5.58 -13.70
CA GLU A 169 -15.82 5.32 -13.14
C GLU A 169 -15.70 4.63 -11.78
N GLU A 170 -16.38 5.18 -10.77
CA GLU A 170 -16.34 4.67 -9.38
C GLU A 170 -16.72 3.19 -9.30
N THR A 171 -17.78 2.79 -9.99
CA THR A 171 -18.25 1.40 -10.00
C THR A 171 -17.26 0.45 -10.66
N ASP A 172 -16.54 0.89 -11.68
CA ASP A 172 -15.51 0.08 -12.35
C ASP A 172 -14.29 -0.11 -11.42
N ILE A 173 -13.84 0.95 -10.76
CA ILE A 173 -12.76 0.87 -9.77
C ILE A 173 -13.15 -0.02 -8.58
N GLN A 174 -14.36 0.14 -8.05
CA GLN A 174 -14.86 -0.69 -6.95
C GLN A 174 -14.93 -2.17 -7.35
N THR A 175 -15.46 -2.48 -8.54
CA THR A 175 -15.50 -3.86 -9.05
C THR A 175 -14.10 -4.47 -9.14
N LYS A 176 -13.13 -3.71 -9.68
CA LYS A 176 -11.72 -4.18 -9.75
C LYS A 176 -11.10 -4.41 -8.38
N ILE A 177 -11.44 -3.59 -7.38
CA ILE A 177 -10.98 -3.78 -6.00
C ILE A 177 -11.53 -5.11 -5.46
N GLU A 178 -12.83 -5.33 -5.58
CA GLU A 178 -13.52 -6.52 -5.08
C GLU A 178 -13.00 -7.80 -5.73
N GLU A 179 -12.96 -7.85 -7.07
CA GLU A 179 -12.44 -9.00 -7.82
C GLU A 179 -10.98 -9.30 -7.45
N ASN A 180 -10.15 -8.27 -7.35
CA ASN A 180 -8.73 -8.45 -7.05
C ASN A 180 -8.51 -8.91 -5.60
N MET A 181 -9.29 -8.37 -4.64
CA MET A 181 -9.28 -8.85 -3.26
C MET A 181 -9.77 -10.29 -3.16
N GLU A 182 -10.83 -10.68 -3.87
CA GLU A 182 -11.34 -12.06 -3.84
C GLU A 182 -10.28 -13.07 -4.30
N ILE A 183 -9.59 -12.77 -5.39
CA ILE A 183 -8.50 -13.61 -5.92
C ILE A 183 -7.35 -13.72 -4.90
N LEU A 184 -6.90 -12.60 -4.33
CA LEU A 184 -5.83 -12.58 -3.33
C LEU A 184 -6.22 -13.35 -2.06
N LYS A 185 -7.44 -13.13 -1.54
CA LYS A 185 -7.96 -13.82 -0.36
C LYS A 185 -8.07 -15.31 -0.58
N LYS A 186 -8.56 -15.74 -1.74
CA LYS A 186 -8.62 -17.15 -2.12
C LYS A 186 -7.23 -17.79 -2.11
N TYR A 187 -6.26 -17.14 -2.73
CA TYR A 187 -4.88 -17.64 -2.76
C TYR A 187 -4.27 -17.75 -1.35
N ILE A 188 -4.42 -16.71 -0.52
CA ILE A 188 -3.92 -16.70 0.86
C ILE A 188 -4.55 -17.81 1.69
N LYS A 189 -5.85 -18.08 1.52
CA LYS A 189 -6.53 -19.19 2.20
C LYS A 189 -5.98 -20.56 1.81
N GLU A 190 -5.54 -20.72 0.57
CA GLU A 190 -5.01 -21.99 0.03
C GLU A 190 -3.52 -22.18 0.35
N HIS A 191 -2.73 -21.10 0.42
CA HIS A 191 -1.27 -21.15 0.47
C HIS A 191 -0.63 -20.48 1.69
N GLU A 192 -1.44 -19.89 2.57
CA GLU A 192 -1.04 -19.01 3.68
C GLU A 192 -0.31 -17.74 3.19
N ILE A 193 -0.28 -16.69 4.02
CA ILE A 193 0.43 -15.44 3.72
C ILE A 193 1.95 -15.65 3.52
N TYR A 194 2.52 -16.71 4.10
CA TYR A 194 3.96 -17.01 4.05
C TYR A 194 4.46 -17.46 2.68
N SER A 195 3.56 -17.73 1.75
CA SER A 195 3.88 -18.04 0.36
C SER A 195 4.26 -16.81 -0.48
N LEU A 196 4.07 -15.60 0.05
CA LEU A 196 4.29 -14.33 -0.65
C LEU A 196 5.42 -13.50 -0.03
N PHE A 197 5.91 -12.50 -0.76
CA PHE A 197 6.74 -11.44 -0.18
C PHE A 197 5.99 -10.79 0.99
N PRO A 198 6.63 -10.56 2.16
CA PRO A 198 8.10 -10.55 2.39
C PRO A 198 8.69 -11.85 2.98
N PHE A 199 7.92 -12.93 3.05
CA PHE A 199 8.34 -14.21 3.65
C PHE A 199 9.04 -15.13 2.64
N LYS A 200 8.73 -14.94 1.36
CA LYS A 200 9.33 -15.65 0.22
C LYS A 200 10.02 -14.65 -0.69
N GLY A 201 10.89 -15.12 -1.58
CA GLY A 201 11.41 -14.32 -2.68
C GLY A 201 12.44 -15.06 -3.48
#